data_AF-A0A9D2L9K3-F1
#
_entry.id   AF-A0A9D2L9K3-F1
#
_cell.length_a   1.000
_cell.length_b   1.000
_cell.length_c   1.000
_cell.angle_alpha   90.00
_cell.angle_beta   90.00
_cell.angle_gamma   90.00
#
_symmetry.space_group_name_H-M   'P 1'
#
loop_
_entity.id
_entity.type
_entity.pdbx_description
1 polymer ?
#
loop_
_entity_poly.entity_id
_entity_poly.type
_entity_poly.pdbx_seq_one_letter_code
_entity_poly.pdbx_strand_id
1 'polypeptide(L)'
;MEKSQQKQIKEAASRFLNEGMERVILSNPVFPDRMSKVKIRPVLLKEELCFQAEEQVGAQAFHRNLNREEAAEYVAEKMEKAFRQCEMASASETGLILVSKKGKPSIKIKKRTGAAPVRIQPAHNRKKRYILEEGRAVPFLVDLGVMTESGQIVCSRYDKFRQINRFLEMIEDVLPELPADQKLHIIDFGCGKSYLTFAVYYYLNILKGYQVQITGLDLKEDVIRHCGQLSRKYGYHDLTFLQGDIAGYEGADQVDMVITLHACDLATDYALEKAVKWGAKVILSVPCCQHELNRQMKNELMAPVFGYGLIRERMAALYTDAIRAQVLEYRGYGTQILEFIDMEHTPKNILIRAVKGKGKGRNGEEIRRLLDFLQIEPAIVRLLAPELLRDGES
;
A
#
# COMPACT_ATOMS: atom_id res chain seq x y z
N MET A 1 -31.97 9.57 36.58
CA MET A 1 -30.86 9.88 37.52
C MET A 1 -30.90 11.37 37.83
N GLU A 2 -30.40 11.86 38.97
CA GLU A 2 -30.38 13.32 39.21
C GLU A 2 -29.35 14.02 38.31
N LYS A 3 -29.61 15.26 37.89
CA LYS A 3 -28.66 16.05 37.06
C LYS A 3 -27.28 16.20 37.72
N SER A 4 -27.24 16.30 39.05
CA SER A 4 -26.01 16.35 39.84
C SER A 4 -25.16 15.07 39.71
N GLN A 5 -25.82 13.91 39.69
CA GLN A 5 -25.18 12.59 39.57
C GLN A 5 -24.69 12.34 38.14
N GLN A 6 -25.47 12.76 37.14
CA GLN A 6 -25.05 12.69 35.74
C GLN A 6 -23.82 13.54 35.46
N LYS A 7 -23.75 14.74 36.07
CA LYS A 7 -22.57 15.62 36.01
C LYS A 7 -21.32 14.95 36.59
N GLN A 8 -21.44 14.28 37.73
CA GLN A 8 -20.33 13.55 38.36
C GLN A 8 -19.79 12.41 37.47
N ILE A 9 -20.68 11.68 36.79
CA ILE A 9 -20.28 10.62 35.84
C ILE A 9 -19.56 11.24 34.64
N LYS A 10 -20.09 12.33 34.08
CA LYS A 10 -19.47 13.05 32.95
C LYS A 10 -18.08 13.57 33.32
N GLU A 11 -17.92 14.20 34.48
CA GLU A 11 -16.62 14.67 34.99
C GLU A 11 -15.62 13.53 35.18
N ALA A 12 -16.07 12.40 35.75
CA ALA A 12 -15.23 11.22 35.91
C ALA A 12 -14.81 10.63 34.56
N ALA A 13 -15.71 10.55 33.57
CA ALA A 13 -15.39 10.07 32.23
C ALA A 13 -14.42 11.01 31.50
N SER A 14 -14.67 12.32 31.53
CA SER A 14 -13.82 13.34 30.89
C SER A 14 -12.37 13.32 31.38
N ARG A 15 -12.13 12.89 32.62
CA ARG A 15 -10.78 12.71 33.18
C ARG A 15 -9.99 11.62 32.46
N PHE A 16 -10.65 10.56 32.00
CA PHE A 16 -10.00 9.45 31.30
C PHE A 16 -10.00 9.62 29.78
N LEU A 17 -10.93 10.41 29.22
CA LEU A 17 -11.03 10.69 27.78
C LEU A 17 -9.95 11.69 27.34
N ASN A 18 -8.70 11.23 27.27
CA ASN A 18 -7.54 11.96 26.74
C ASN A 18 -6.55 10.99 26.10
N GLU A 19 -5.39 11.48 25.67
CA GLU A 19 -4.36 10.67 25.00
C GLU A 19 -3.80 9.53 25.88
N GLY A 20 -3.87 9.64 27.20
CA GLY A 20 -3.43 8.59 28.12
C GLY A 20 -4.43 7.47 28.32
N MET A 21 -5.59 7.49 27.64
CA MET A 21 -6.65 6.49 27.78
C MET A 21 -6.23 5.13 27.22
N GLU A 22 -6.30 4.09 28.04
CA GLU A 22 -6.11 2.71 27.57
C GLU A 22 -7.44 2.14 27.05
N ARG A 23 -8.49 2.26 27.85
CA ARG A 23 -9.83 1.75 27.53
C ARG A 23 -10.90 2.33 28.45
N VAL A 24 -12.12 2.42 27.95
CA VAL A 24 -13.34 2.54 28.75
C VAL A 24 -14.29 1.42 28.37
N ILE A 25 -14.86 0.73 29.35
CA ILE A 25 -15.75 -0.42 29.15
C ILE A 25 -17.02 -0.19 29.95
N LEU A 26 -18.17 -0.17 29.29
CA LEU A 26 -19.48 -0.24 29.93
C LEU A 26 -19.98 -1.69 29.88
N SER A 27 -20.36 -2.21 31.05
CA SER A 27 -20.79 -3.59 31.25
C SER A 27 -21.90 -3.66 32.29
N ASN A 28 -22.41 -4.87 32.54
CA ASN A 28 -23.57 -5.11 33.41
C ASN A 28 -24.84 -4.39 32.87
N PRO A 29 -25.35 -4.83 31.71
CA PRO A 29 -26.47 -4.17 31.03
C PRO A 29 -27.79 -4.34 31.78
N VAL A 30 -28.66 -3.34 31.68
CA VAL A 30 -30.05 -3.41 32.18
C VAL A 30 -30.92 -4.25 31.25
N PHE A 31 -30.66 -4.21 29.94
CA PHE A 31 -31.37 -4.97 28.90
C PHE A 31 -30.36 -5.73 28.02
N PRO A 32 -29.94 -6.94 28.42
CA PRO A 32 -28.89 -7.70 27.74
C PRO A 32 -29.17 -7.98 26.26
N ASP A 33 -30.44 -8.18 25.90
CA ASP A 33 -30.86 -8.50 24.52
C ASP A 33 -30.75 -7.30 23.57
N ARG A 34 -30.67 -6.07 24.10
CA ARG A 34 -30.53 -4.84 23.30
C ARG A 34 -29.08 -4.40 23.15
N MET A 35 -28.27 -4.59 24.18
CA MET A 35 -26.86 -4.20 24.18
C MET A 35 -26.15 -4.90 25.32
N SER A 36 -25.14 -5.71 25.00
CA SER A 36 -24.44 -6.53 26.00
C SER A 36 -23.22 -5.82 26.60
N LYS A 37 -22.54 -5.01 25.79
CA LYS A 37 -21.30 -4.32 26.17
C LYS A 37 -21.05 -3.12 25.27
N VAL A 38 -20.38 -2.10 25.82
CA VAL A 38 -19.77 -1.03 25.02
C VAL A 38 -18.29 -0.93 25.37
N LYS A 39 -17.44 -0.85 24.35
CA LYS A 39 -16.02 -0.55 24.52
C LYS A 39 -15.71 0.76 23.83
N ILE A 40 -15.02 1.66 24.50
CA ILE A 40 -14.57 2.93 23.94
C ILE A 40 -13.04 2.93 23.94
N ARG A 41 -12.46 3.22 22.78
CA ARG A 41 -11.02 3.28 22.55
C ARG A 41 -10.63 4.61 21.90
N PRO A 42 -9.45 5.17 22.19
CA PRO A 42 -8.99 6.36 21.49
C PRO A 42 -8.63 6.01 20.04
N VAL A 43 -8.96 6.89 19.11
CA VAL A 43 -8.63 6.78 17.68
C VAL A 43 -8.20 8.16 17.17
N LEU A 44 -7.19 8.22 16.31
CA LEU A 44 -6.86 9.44 15.58
C LEU A 44 -7.61 9.43 14.25
N LEU A 45 -8.49 10.41 14.05
CA LEU A 45 -9.21 10.62 12.79
C LEU A 45 -8.86 12.02 12.28
N LYS A 46 -8.31 12.12 11.07
CA LYS A 46 -7.86 13.40 10.49
C LYS A 46 -7.00 14.23 11.46
N GLU A 47 -6.09 13.55 12.17
CA GLU A 47 -5.18 14.16 13.17
C GLU A 47 -5.85 14.70 14.45
N GLU A 48 -7.16 14.47 14.63
CA GLU A 48 -7.86 14.79 15.87
C GLU A 48 -8.09 13.54 16.73
N LEU A 49 -7.92 13.67 18.05
CA LEU A 49 -8.22 12.62 19.01
C LEU A 49 -9.75 12.46 19.12
N CYS A 50 -10.26 11.37 18.57
CA CYS A 50 -11.63 10.92 18.76
C CYS A 50 -11.69 9.66 19.60
N PHE A 51 -12.89 9.30 20.02
CA PHE A 51 -13.19 8.12 20.82
C PHE A 51 -14.19 7.27 20.07
N GLN A 52 -13.75 6.09 19.63
CA GLN A 52 -14.62 5.15 18.95
C GLN A 52 -15.32 4.26 19.97
N ALA A 53 -16.65 4.35 20.03
CA ALA A 53 -17.51 3.44 20.76
C ALA A 53 -17.91 2.25 19.88
N GLU A 54 -17.62 1.04 20.35
CA GLU A 54 -18.07 -0.24 19.81
C GLU A 54 -19.24 -0.74 20.66
N GLU A 55 -20.44 -0.72 20.11
CA GLU A 55 -21.66 -1.24 20.73
C GLU A 55 -21.89 -2.69 20.30
N GLN A 56 -21.96 -3.60 21.27
CA GLN A 56 -22.22 -5.02 21.01
C GLN A 56 -23.72 -5.31 21.17
N VAL A 57 -24.38 -5.64 20.06
CA VAL A 57 -25.82 -5.96 19.99
C VAL A 57 -25.97 -7.36 19.39
N GLY A 58 -26.31 -8.34 20.22
CA GLY A 58 -26.30 -9.75 19.80
C GLY A 58 -24.91 -10.19 19.31
N ALA A 59 -24.85 -10.70 18.07
CA ALA A 59 -23.61 -11.12 17.40
C ALA A 59 -22.93 -10.01 16.56
N GLN A 60 -23.54 -8.83 16.47
CA GLN A 60 -23.05 -7.72 15.65
C GLN A 60 -22.40 -6.63 16.51
N ALA A 61 -21.41 -5.94 15.93
CA ALA A 61 -20.72 -4.80 16.52
C ALA A 61 -20.96 -3.54 15.69
N PHE A 62 -21.38 -2.46 16.33
CA PHE A 62 -21.62 -1.16 15.69
C PHE A 62 -20.60 -0.15 16.17
N HIS A 63 -20.05 0.66 15.25
CA HIS A 63 -19.00 1.63 15.56
C HIS A 63 -19.50 3.06 15.41
N ARG A 64 -19.21 3.91 16.40
CA ARG A 64 -19.47 5.35 16.36
C ARG A 64 -18.26 6.12 16.85
N ASN A 65 -17.84 7.13 16.10
CA ASN A 65 -16.74 8.02 16.49
C ASN A 65 -17.33 9.26 17.19
N LEU A 66 -16.73 9.65 18.31
CA LEU A 66 -17.20 10.74 19.16
C LEU A 66 -16.02 11.66 19.50
N ASN A 67 -16.23 12.96 19.54
CA ASN A 67 -15.26 13.87 20.16
C ASN A 67 -15.26 13.69 21.70
N ARG A 68 -14.37 14.39 22.40
CA ARG A 68 -14.21 14.24 23.86
C ARG A 68 -15.49 14.56 24.64
N GLU A 69 -16.19 15.61 24.26
CA GLU A 69 -17.40 16.07 24.95
C GLU A 69 -18.57 15.11 24.68
N GLU A 70 -18.75 14.72 23.43
CA GLU A 70 -19.72 13.73 22.98
C GLU A 70 -19.50 12.37 23.65
N ALA A 71 -18.23 11.94 23.79
CA ALA A 71 -17.90 10.68 24.45
C ALA A 71 -18.23 10.70 25.94
N ALA A 72 -17.99 11.82 26.63
CA ALA A 72 -18.33 11.97 28.05
C ALA A 72 -19.85 11.99 28.26
N GLU A 73 -20.59 12.65 27.37
CA GLU A 73 -22.06 12.64 27.37
C GLU A 73 -22.62 11.26 27.09
N TYR A 74 -22.06 10.57 26.10
CA TYR A 74 -22.43 9.22 25.73
C TYR A 74 -22.22 8.24 26.89
N VAL A 75 -21.09 8.30 27.61
CA VAL A 75 -20.86 7.48 28.81
C VAL A 75 -21.92 7.77 29.89
N ALA A 76 -22.21 9.05 30.15
CA ALA A 76 -23.19 9.43 31.16
C ALA A 76 -24.61 8.95 30.80
N GLU A 77 -25.01 9.07 29.53
CA GLU A 77 -26.31 8.58 29.04
C GLU A 77 -26.41 7.06 29.15
N LYS A 78 -25.37 6.33 28.74
CA LYS A 78 -25.36 4.86 28.78
C LYS A 78 -25.37 4.34 30.22
N MET A 79 -24.70 5.01 31.15
CA MET A 79 -24.76 4.69 32.59
C MET A 79 -26.11 5.03 33.23
N GLU A 80 -26.88 5.94 32.64
CA GLU A 80 -28.24 6.24 33.09
C GLU A 80 -29.24 5.17 32.64
N LYS A 81 -29.17 4.76 31.37
CA LYS A 81 -30.26 4.02 30.70
C LYS A 81 -29.94 2.55 30.43
N ALA A 82 -28.68 2.20 30.25
CA ALA A 82 -28.30 0.94 29.61
C ALA A 82 -27.34 0.06 30.45
N PHE A 83 -26.47 0.63 31.27
CA PHE A 83 -25.42 -0.09 31.99
C PHE A 83 -25.31 0.32 33.46
N ARG A 84 -24.86 -0.61 34.30
CA ARG A 84 -24.64 -0.37 35.73
C ARG A 84 -23.17 -0.28 36.13
N GLN A 85 -22.25 -0.54 35.21
CA GLN A 85 -20.82 -0.53 35.48
C GLN A 85 -20.07 0.11 34.33
N CYS A 86 -19.14 1.01 34.67
CA CYS A 86 -18.17 1.57 33.75
C CYS A 86 -16.77 1.45 34.36
N GLU A 87 -15.88 0.76 33.66
CA GLU A 87 -14.47 0.65 34.00
C GLU A 87 -13.66 1.54 33.06
N MET A 88 -12.74 2.31 33.62
CA MET A 88 -11.89 3.23 32.90
C MET A 88 -10.44 2.96 33.29
N ALA A 89 -9.53 2.92 32.32
CA ALA A 89 -8.12 2.76 32.58
C ALA A 89 -7.32 3.75 31.74
N SER A 90 -6.31 4.34 32.36
CA SER A 90 -5.26 5.13 31.74
C SER A 90 -3.89 4.64 32.23
N ALA A 91 -2.82 5.19 31.65
CA ALA A 91 -1.46 4.90 32.09
C ALA A 91 -1.28 5.08 33.60
N SER A 92 -1.81 6.17 34.15
CA SER A 92 -1.57 6.61 35.53
C SER A 92 -2.71 6.29 36.50
N GLU A 93 -3.91 5.95 36.02
CA GLU A 93 -5.11 5.83 36.85
C GLU A 93 -6.04 4.69 36.40
N THR A 94 -6.82 4.17 37.33
CA THR A 94 -7.98 3.32 37.05
C THR A 94 -9.21 3.91 37.71
N GLY A 95 -10.32 3.96 36.97
CA GLY A 95 -11.62 4.40 37.43
C GLY A 95 -12.63 3.26 37.38
N LEU A 96 -13.50 3.19 38.38
CA LEU A 96 -14.67 2.32 38.40
C LEU A 96 -15.89 3.13 38.81
N ILE A 97 -16.92 3.12 37.98
CA ILE A 97 -18.24 3.66 38.27
C ILE A 97 -19.22 2.50 38.40
N LEU A 98 -19.92 2.43 39.53
CA LEU A 98 -21.01 1.49 39.77
C LEU A 98 -22.30 2.26 40.03
N VAL A 99 -23.37 1.92 39.33
CA VAL A 99 -24.72 2.48 39.55
C VAL A 99 -25.59 1.44 40.24
N SER A 100 -26.09 1.79 41.43
CA SER A 100 -26.98 0.92 42.20
C SER A 100 -28.32 0.71 41.51
N LYS A 101 -29.10 -0.30 41.94
CA LYS A 101 -30.49 -0.52 41.49
C LYS A 101 -31.39 0.72 41.67
N LYS A 102 -31.06 1.60 42.62
CA LYS A 102 -31.77 2.86 42.91
C LYS A 102 -31.21 4.07 42.13
N GLY A 103 -30.30 3.85 41.17
CA GLY A 103 -29.77 4.91 40.30
C GLY A 103 -28.64 5.76 40.90
N LYS A 104 -28.22 5.50 42.15
CA LYS A 104 -27.12 6.25 42.80
C LYS A 104 -25.75 5.75 42.31
N PRO A 105 -24.87 6.61 41.76
CA PRO A 105 -23.53 6.22 41.34
C PRO A 105 -22.52 6.19 42.51
N SER A 106 -21.54 5.30 42.42
CA SER A 106 -20.33 5.24 43.24
C SER A 106 -19.11 5.26 42.31
N ILE A 107 -18.24 6.25 42.50
CA ILE A 107 -17.06 6.47 41.65
C ILE A 107 -15.81 6.23 42.49
N LYS A 108 -14.93 5.33 42.04
CA LYS A 108 -13.63 5.05 42.67
C LYS A 108 -12.53 5.28 41.64
N ILE A 109 -11.62 6.21 41.94
CA ILE A 109 -10.42 6.46 41.12
C ILE A 109 -9.19 6.12 41.96
N LYS A 110 -8.30 5.30 41.41
CA LYS A 110 -7.03 4.90 42.04
C LYS A 110 -5.87 5.25 41.12
N LYS A 111 -4.78 5.78 41.69
CA LYS A 111 -3.51 5.96 40.97
C LYS A 111 -2.81 4.60 40.82
N ARG A 112 -2.18 4.36 39.67
CA ARG A 112 -1.29 3.22 39.42
C ARG A 112 0.14 3.59 39.82
N THR A 113 0.76 2.82 40.71
CA THR A 113 2.17 2.94 41.07
C THR A 113 3.04 2.16 40.08
N GLY A 114 4.02 2.82 39.44
CA GLY A 114 4.97 2.19 38.49
C GLY A 114 4.68 2.37 36.99
N ALA A 115 3.87 3.37 36.60
CA ALA A 115 3.47 3.55 35.21
C ALA A 115 4.57 4.20 34.34
N ALA A 116 5.08 3.46 33.34
CA ALA A 116 5.68 4.07 32.16
C ALA A 116 4.57 4.80 31.36
N PRO A 117 4.87 5.93 30.68
CA PRO A 117 3.88 6.60 29.86
C PRO A 117 3.37 5.65 28.78
N VAL A 118 2.10 5.25 28.88
CA VAL A 118 1.43 4.50 27.83
C VAL A 118 1.23 5.47 26.68
N ARG A 119 2.14 5.44 25.70
CA ARG A 119 1.85 5.97 24.36
C ARG A 119 0.62 5.23 23.87
N ILE A 120 -0.38 5.97 23.36
CA ILE A 120 -1.48 5.41 22.57
C ILE A 120 -0.85 4.40 21.60
N GLN A 121 -1.03 3.11 21.88
CA GLN A 121 -0.92 2.09 20.85
C GLN A 121 -2.34 1.93 20.36
N PRO A 122 -2.70 2.52 19.20
CA PRO A 122 -4.00 2.26 18.61
C PRO A 122 -4.11 0.75 18.48
N ALA A 123 -5.13 0.15 19.09
CA ALA A 123 -5.32 -1.30 19.12
C ALA A 123 -5.59 -1.93 17.72
N HIS A 124 -5.26 -1.23 16.64
CA HIS A 124 -5.19 -1.74 15.27
C HIS A 124 -3.97 -1.26 14.47
N ASN A 125 -2.99 -0.61 15.09
CA ASN A 125 -1.68 -0.44 14.48
C ASN A 125 -0.70 -1.37 15.19
N ARG A 126 -0.51 -2.59 14.67
CA ARG A 126 0.88 -3.02 14.44
C ARG A 126 1.52 -1.78 13.83
N LYS A 127 2.43 -1.07 14.52
CA LYS A 127 3.21 -0.02 13.86
C LYS A 127 3.74 -0.69 12.60
N LYS A 128 3.19 -0.33 11.42
CA LYS A 128 3.73 -0.81 10.16
C LYS A 128 5.17 -0.37 10.23
N ARG A 129 6.09 -1.33 10.36
CA ARG A 129 7.52 -1.04 10.33
C ARG A 129 7.81 -0.68 8.89
N TYR A 130 7.67 0.60 8.60
CA TYR A 130 8.06 1.16 7.32
C TYR A 130 9.57 0.99 7.16
N ILE A 131 10.00 0.63 5.97
CA ILE A 131 11.42 0.48 5.62
C ILE A 131 12.14 1.82 5.78
N LEU A 132 11.51 2.91 5.31
CA LEU A 132 11.93 4.27 5.59
C LEU A 132 11.22 4.71 6.86
N GLU A 133 11.97 4.85 7.95
CA GLU A 133 11.42 5.18 9.27
C GLU A 133 11.19 6.68 9.45
N GLU A 134 10.09 7.05 10.11
CA GLU A 134 9.86 8.41 10.58
C GLU A 134 10.82 8.76 11.73
N GLY A 135 11.31 10.00 11.73
CA GLY A 135 12.32 10.50 12.67
C GLY A 135 13.75 10.35 12.19
N ARG A 136 13.99 9.73 11.03
CA ARG A 136 15.28 9.71 10.34
C ARG A 136 15.16 10.42 9.00
N ALA A 137 15.74 11.61 8.89
CA ALA A 137 15.71 12.37 7.64
C ALA A 137 16.42 11.60 6.51
N VAL A 138 15.71 11.43 5.40
CA VAL A 138 16.25 10.85 4.16
C VAL A 138 16.34 11.97 3.12
N PRO A 139 17.55 12.31 2.60
CA PRO A 139 17.77 13.52 1.82
C PRO A 139 16.79 13.74 0.65
N PHE A 140 16.54 12.71 -0.16
CA PHE A 140 15.62 12.82 -1.29
C PHE A 140 14.15 12.97 -0.87
N LEU A 141 13.75 12.44 0.30
CA LEU A 141 12.39 12.64 0.83
C LEU A 141 12.20 14.04 1.38
N VAL A 142 13.27 14.65 1.92
CA VAL A 142 13.26 16.04 2.38
C VAL A 142 13.11 16.98 1.19
N ASP A 143 13.95 16.84 0.16
CA ASP A 143 13.86 17.65 -1.06
C ASP A 143 12.51 17.49 -1.79
N LEU A 144 11.88 16.32 -1.65
CA LEU A 144 10.55 16.06 -2.19
C LEU A 144 9.41 16.69 -1.39
N GLY A 145 9.72 17.25 -0.22
CA GLY A 145 8.75 17.77 0.75
C GLY A 145 7.89 16.67 1.37
N VAL A 146 8.34 15.41 1.34
CA VAL A 146 7.67 14.29 2.02
C VAL A 146 8.10 14.22 3.47
N MET A 147 9.36 14.55 3.75
CA MET A 147 9.92 14.65 5.10
C MET A 147 10.37 16.08 5.40
N THR A 148 10.36 16.44 6.67
CA THR A 148 11.08 17.60 7.19
C THR A 148 12.56 17.26 7.39
N GLU A 149 13.42 18.27 7.60
CA GLU A 149 14.82 18.06 7.98
C GLU A 149 14.98 17.30 9.31
N SER A 150 13.97 17.35 10.18
CA SER A 150 13.91 16.55 11.42
C SER A 150 13.44 15.10 11.21
N GLY A 151 13.15 14.71 9.96
CA GLY A 151 12.67 13.38 9.59
C GLY A 151 11.20 13.11 9.89
N GLN A 152 10.41 14.13 10.24
CA GLN A 152 8.95 14.01 10.41
C GLN A 152 8.28 13.95 9.04
N ILE A 153 7.21 13.15 8.90
CA ILE A 153 6.48 13.09 7.64
C ILE A 153 5.57 14.31 7.52
N VAL A 154 5.59 14.97 6.36
CA VAL A 154 4.64 16.04 6.06
C VAL A 154 3.25 15.42 5.87
N CYS A 155 2.30 15.78 6.73
CA CYS A 155 0.94 15.20 6.77
C CYS A 155 0.27 15.14 5.39
N SER A 156 0.30 16.24 4.63
CA SER A 156 -0.30 16.33 3.28
C SER A 156 0.38 15.45 2.23
N ARG A 157 1.51 14.82 2.56
CA ARG A 157 2.33 13.96 1.70
C ARG A 157 2.47 12.54 2.27
N TYR A 158 1.71 12.18 3.30
CA TYR A 158 1.78 10.87 3.94
C TYR A 158 1.43 9.72 3.00
N ASP A 159 0.49 9.92 2.07
CA ASP A 159 0.13 8.91 1.05
C ASP A 159 1.32 8.58 0.15
N LYS A 160 2.11 9.59 -0.21
CA LYS A 160 3.33 9.43 -0.99
C LYS A 160 4.39 8.66 -0.21
N PHE A 161 4.54 8.94 1.09
CA PHE A 161 5.42 8.18 1.96
C PHE A 161 5.01 6.70 2.07
N ARG A 162 3.70 6.42 2.19
CA ARG A 162 3.15 5.06 2.17
C ARG A 162 3.42 4.35 0.85
N GLN A 163 3.20 5.02 -0.29
CA GLN A 163 3.47 4.50 -1.63
C GLN A 163 4.94 4.10 -1.79
N ILE A 164 5.87 4.96 -1.38
CA ILE A 164 7.31 4.69 -1.48
C ILE A 164 7.67 3.46 -0.63
N ASN A 165 7.21 3.41 0.61
CA ASN A 165 7.48 2.26 1.48
C ASN A 165 6.87 0.97 0.94
N ARG A 166 5.64 1.01 0.42
CA ARG A 166 4.98 -0.16 -0.16
C ARG A 166 5.74 -0.71 -1.36
N PHE A 167 6.29 0.17 -2.21
CA PHE A 167 7.17 -0.25 -3.28
C PHE A 167 8.47 -0.89 -2.75
N LEU A 168 9.07 -0.31 -1.72
CA LEU A 168 10.26 -0.91 -1.09
C LEU A 168 9.97 -2.26 -0.41
N GLU A 169 8.77 -2.49 0.13
CA GLU A 169 8.35 -3.81 0.63
C GLU A 169 8.35 -4.84 -0.51
N MET A 170 7.92 -4.45 -1.70
CA MET A 170 7.95 -5.33 -2.88
C MET A 170 9.37 -5.62 -3.37
N ILE A 171 10.29 -4.67 -3.19
CA ILE A 171 11.73 -4.86 -3.41
C ILE A 171 12.29 -5.80 -2.34
N GLU A 172 11.92 -5.62 -1.06
CA GLU A 172 12.35 -6.48 0.05
C GLU A 172 11.98 -7.95 -0.19
N ASP A 173 10.75 -8.20 -0.65
CA ASP A 173 10.24 -9.55 -0.95
C ASP A 173 11.08 -10.31 -1.99
N VAL A 174 11.73 -9.61 -2.92
CA VAL A 174 12.52 -10.20 -4.02
C VAL A 174 14.02 -10.18 -3.78
N LEU A 175 14.49 -9.58 -2.67
CA LEU A 175 15.92 -9.58 -2.33
C LEU A 175 16.55 -10.97 -2.30
N PRO A 176 15.91 -12.03 -1.78
CA PRO A 176 16.52 -13.37 -1.75
C PRO A 176 16.86 -13.93 -3.13
N GLU A 177 16.24 -13.42 -4.19
CA GLU A 177 16.46 -13.84 -5.59
C GLU A 177 17.61 -13.09 -6.26
N LEU A 178 18.11 -12.04 -5.59
CA LEU A 178 19.24 -11.25 -6.06
C LEU A 178 20.54 -11.73 -5.40
N PRO A 179 21.66 -11.71 -6.12
CA PRO A 179 22.95 -12.11 -5.58
C PRO A 179 23.47 -11.03 -4.61
N ALA A 180 23.83 -11.43 -3.40
CA ALA A 180 24.28 -10.51 -2.36
C ALA A 180 25.77 -10.17 -2.44
N ASP A 181 26.55 -10.97 -3.17
CA ASP A 181 28.01 -10.95 -3.22
C ASP A 181 28.59 -10.33 -4.50
N GLN A 182 27.75 -9.83 -5.40
CA GLN A 182 28.17 -9.15 -6.63
C GLN A 182 27.49 -7.77 -6.77
N LYS A 183 28.05 -6.93 -7.66
CA LYS A 183 27.42 -5.66 -8.02
C LYS A 183 26.12 -5.93 -8.78
N LEU A 184 25.00 -5.45 -8.26
CA LEU A 184 23.69 -5.56 -8.90
C LEU A 184 23.55 -4.54 -10.01
N HIS A 185 23.19 -5.00 -11.21
CA HIS A 185 22.82 -4.11 -12.31
C HIS A 185 21.30 -3.98 -12.37
N ILE A 186 20.80 -2.75 -12.20
CA ILE A 186 19.37 -2.44 -12.17
C ILE A 186 19.06 -1.39 -13.23
N ILE A 187 17.98 -1.60 -13.99
CA ILE A 187 17.47 -0.61 -14.94
C ILE A 187 16.04 -0.23 -14.55
N ASP A 188 15.79 1.08 -14.49
CA ASP A 188 14.46 1.66 -14.28
C ASP A 188 14.00 2.37 -15.56
N PHE A 189 13.11 1.71 -16.30
CA PHE A 189 12.53 2.22 -17.53
C PHE A 189 11.34 3.14 -17.25
N GLY A 190 11.37 4.33 -17.85
CA GLY A 190 10.35 5.35 -17.62
C GLY A 190 10.44 5.94 -16.22
N CYS A 191 11.66 6.20 -15.74
CA CYS A 191 11.91 6.57 -14.34
C CYS A 191 11.25 7.90 -13.95
N GLY A 192 10.91 8.76 -14.91
CA GLY A 192 10.25 10.04 -14.67
C GLY A 192 11.03 10.88 -13.66
N LYS A 193 10.32 11.53 -12.74
CA LYS A 193 10.95 12.33 -11.66
C LYS A 193 11.73 11.47 -10.63
N SER A 194 11.84 10.16 -10.86
CA SER A 194 12.82 9.22 -10.28
C SER A 194 12.79 9.02 -8.76
N TYR A 195 11.75 9.47 -8.06
CA TYR A 195 11.67 9.34 -6.60
C TYR A 195 11.75 7.88 -6.13
N LEU A 196 11.15 6.95 -6.88
CA LEU A 196 11.22 5.52 -6.57
C LEU A 196 12.60 4.96 -6.90
N THR A 197 13.25 5.41 -7.97
CA THR A 197 14.64 5.06 -8.28
C THR A 197 15.59 5.48 -7.16
N PHE A 198 15.45 6.71 -6.63
CA PHE A 198 16.21 7.17 -5.47
C PHE A 198 15.92 6.36 -4.21
N ALA A 199 14.66 5.97 -3.99
CA ALA A 199 14.27 5.12 -2.87
C ALA A 199 14.90 3.73 -2.94
N VAL A 200 14.90 3.11 -4.13
CA VAL A 200 15.53 1.80 -4.38
C VAL A 200 17.04 1.90 -4.15
N TYR A 201 17.70 2.93 -4.68
CA TYR A 201 19.13 3.15 -4.45
C TYR A 201 19.42 3.28 -2.95
N TYR A 202 18.71 4.17 -2.25
CA TYR A 202 18.90 4.39 -0.82
C TYR A 202 18.68 3.11 -0.02
N TYR A 203 17.63 2.35 -0.33
CA TYR A 203 17.32 1.12 0.38
C TYR A 203 18.39 0.03 0.15
N LEU A 204 18.72 -0.27 -1.11
CA LEU A 204 19.66 -1.33 -1.44
C LEU A 204 21.09 -0.98 -1.00
N ASN A 205 21.56 0.21 -1.36
CA ASN A 205 22.94 0.61 -1.12
C ASN A 205 23.17 1.11 0.30
N ILE A 206 22.36 2.07 0.78
CA ILE A 206 22.61 2.74 2.06
C ILE A 206 22.06 1.93 3.24
N LEU A 207 20.88 1.32 3.13
CA LEU A 207 20.28 0.58 4.24
C LEU A 207 20.68 -0.90 4.28
N LYS A 208 20.80 -1.56 3.12
CA LYS A 208 21.12 -3.00 3.04
C LYS A 208 22.58 -3.29 2.69
N GLY A 209 23.36 -2.30 2.25
CA GLY A 209 24.79 -2.46 1.95
C GLY A 209 25.10 -3.18 0.65
N TYR A 210 24.13 -3.33 -0.27
CA TYR A 210 24.38 -3.91 -1.59
C TYR A 210 25.25 -2.97 -2.44
N GLN A 211 26.17 -3.56 -3.19
CA GLN A 211 26.77 -2.87 -4.31
C GLN A 211 25.76 -2.86 -5.45
N VAL A 212 25.40 -1.67 -5.93
CA VAL A 212 24.40 -1.52 -7.00
C VAL A 212 24.94 -0.60 -8.07
N GLN A 213 24.43 -0.74 -9.28
CA GLN A 213 24.51 0.21 -10.36
C GLN A 213 23.12 0.35 -10.95
N ILE A 214 22.50 1.50 -10.73
CA ILE A 214 21.13 1.77 -11.16
C ILE A 214 21.15 2.76 -12.31
N THR A 215 20.53 2.39 -13.43
CA THR A 215 20.34 3.26 -14.59
C THR A 215 18.87 3.61 -14.74
N GLY A 216 18.51 4.87 -14.56
CA GLY A 216 17.18 5.39 -14.90
C GLY A 216 17.15 5.89 -16.34
N LEU A 217 16.18 5.42 -17.13
CA LEU A 217 15.99 5.81 -18.53
C LEU A 217 14.66 6.54 -18.69
N ASP A 218 14.68 7.71 -19.35
CA ASP A 218 13.48 8.48 -19.70
C ASP A 218 13.69 9.24 -21.02
N LEU A 219 12.59 9.60 -21.68
CA LEU A 219 12.60 10.36 -22.93
C LEU A 219 12.91 11.85 -22.71
N LYS A 220 12.55 12.38 -21.53
CA LYS A 220 12.57 13.81 -21.24
C LYS A 220 13.94 14.28 -20.73
N GLU A 221 14.64 15.05 -21.55
CA GLU A 221 15.98 15.55 -21.22
C GLU A 221 16.01 16.41 -19.94
N ASP A 222 15.00 17.27 -19.72
CA ASP A 222 14.89 18.12 -18.54
C ASP A 222 14.76 17.29 -17.25
N VAL A 223 13.99 16.20 -17.32
CA VAL A 223 13.83 15.23 -16.23
C VAL A 223 15.16 14.53 -15.94
N ILE A 224 15.85 14.03 -16.97
CA ILE A 224 17.14 13.34 -16.83
C ILE A 224 18.21 14.26 -16.26
N ARG A 225 18.30 15.50 -16.75
CA ARG A 225 19.24 16.51 -16.27
C ARG A 225 19.01 16.81 -14.79
N HIS A 226 17.74 17.00 -14.39
CA HIS A 226 17.38 17.25 -13.00
C HIS A 226 17.73 16.05 -12.10
N CYS A 227 17.38 14.83 -12.51
CA CYS A 227 17.68 13.62 -11.74
C CYS A 227 19.20 13.38 -11.61
N GLY A 228 19.98 13.66 -12.67
CA GLY A 228 21.44 13.61 -12.62
C GLY A 228 22.06 14.65 -11.67
N GLN A 229 21.47 15.85 -11.57
CA GLN A 229 21.89 16.85 -10.56
C GLN A 229 21.59 16.39 -9.14
N LEU A 230 20.40 15.82 -8.91
CA LEU A 230 20.02 15.28 -7.60
C LEU A 230 20.91 14.10 -7.19
N SER A 231 21.20 13.17 -8.11
CA SER A 231 22.12 12.06 -7.87
C SER A 231 23.49 12.54 -7.38
N ARG A 232 24.05 13.57 -8.04
CA ARG A 232 25.30 14.21 -7.60
C ARG A 232 25.16 14.93 -6.25
N LYS A 233 24.05 15.65 -6.03
CA LYS A 233 23.77 16.33 -4.75
C LYS A 233 23.74 15.36 -3.56
N TYR A 234 23.22 14.14 -3.76
CA TYR A 234 23.14 13.11 -2.72
C TYR A 234 24.38 12.22 -2.61
N GLY A 235 25.36 12.36 -3.52
CA GLY A 235 26.55 11.50 -3.56
C GLY A 235 26.28 10.08 -4.06
N TYR A 236 25.23 9.87 -4.87
CA TYR A 236 24.84 8.56 -5.38
C TYR A 236 25.61 8.24 -6.68
N HIS A 237 26.90 7.97 -6.55
CA HIS A 237 27.80 7.81 -7.70
C HIS A 237 27.43 6.66 -8.65
N ASP A 238 26.79 5.61 -8.14
CA ASP A 238 26.34 4.47 -8.94
C ASP A 238 24.86 4.58 -9.38
N LEU A 239 24.26 5.78 -9.28
CA LEU A 239 22.94 6.09 -9.82
C LEU A 239 23.07 7.04 -11.02
N THR A 240 22.89 6.50 -12.21
CA THR A 240 23.00 7.23 -13.48
C THR A 240 21.65 7.40 -14.15
N PHE A 241 21.45 8.54 -14.82
CA PHE A 241 20.25 8.83 -15.58
C PHE A 241 20.61 9.12 -17.03
N LEU A 242 19.93 8.45 -17.95
CA LEU A 242 20.20 8.52 -19.38
C LEU A 242 18.93 8.94 -20.13
N GLN A 243 19.11 9.79 -21.14
CA GLN A 243 18.04 10.09 -22.08
C GLN A 243 18.00 8.99 -23.14
N GLY A 244 16.83 8.39 -23.35
CA GLY A 244 16.67 7.40 -24.40
C GLY A 244 15.28 6.76 -24.42
N ASP A 245 14.95 6.20 -25.57
CA ASP A 245 13.74 5.39 -25.72
C ASP A 245 13.99 3.95 -25.25
N ILE A 246 12.95 3.33 -24.70
CA ILE A 246 13.02 1.96 -24.19
C ILE A 246 13.32 1.00 -25.33
N ALA A 247 12.69 1.10 -26.50
CA ALA A 247 12.88 0.12 -27.57
C ALA A 247 14.31 0.16 -28.14
N GLY A 248 14.87 1.36 -28.30
CA GLY A 248 16.21 1.58 -28.86
C GLY A 248 17.39 1.46 -27.88
N TYR A 249 17.15 1.23 -26.59
CA TYR A 249 18.24 1.18 -25.62
C TYR A 249 19.04 -0.14 -25.69
N GLU A 250 20.33 -0.03 -25.95
CA GLU A 250 21.29 -1.16 -26.05
C GLU A 250 22.41 -1.09 -25.00
N GLY A 251 22.29 -0.22 -23.99
CA GLY A 251 23.35 0.03 -23.01
C GLY A 251 23.56 -1.08 -21.96
N ALA A 252 23.05 -2.30 -22.20
CA ALA A 252 23.23 -3.44 -21.32
C ALA A 252 23.11 -4.76 -22.09
N ASP A 253 23.90 -5.76 -21.69
CA ASP A 253 23.80 -7.13 -22.19
C ASP A 253 23.28 -8.10 -21.11
N GLN A 254 23.42 -7.73 -19.85
CA GLN A 254 22.95 -8.48 -18.68
C GLN A 254 22.50 -7.52 -17.58
N VAL A 255 21.36 -7.82 -16.96
CA VAL A 255 20.76 -7.02 -15.88
C VAL A 255 20.27 -7.98 -14.80
N ASP A 256 20.37 -7.63 -13.52
CA ASP A 256 19.83 -8.45 -12.42
C ASP A 256 18.35 -8.13 -12.16
N MET A 257 17.99 -6.84 -12.19
CA MET A 257 16.61 -6.38 -11.97
C MET A 257 16.17 -5.32 -12.98
N VAL A 258 14.98 -5.49 -13.54
CA VAL A 258 14.31 -4.44 -14.33
C VAL A 258 13.08 -3.94 -13.59
N ILE A 259 13.00 -2.62 -13.46
CA ILE A 259 11.87 -1.88 -12.94
C ILE A 259 11.26 -1.11 -14.12
N THR A 260 9.94 -1.17 -14.29
CA THR A 260 9.23 -0.38 -15.30
C THR A 260 7.93 0.13 -14.71
N LEU A 261 7.96 1.38 -14.26
CA LEU A 261 6.83 2.02 -13.57
C LEU A 261 6.23 3.07 -14.49
N HIS A 262 4.94 2.94 -14.77
CA HIS A 262 4.22 3.88 -15.63
C HIS A 262 4.69 3.96 -17.09
N ALA A 263 5.48 3.00 -17.58
CA ALA A 263 5.57 2.78 -19.01
C ALA A 263 4.16 2.53 -19.56
N CYS A 264 3.80 3.22 -20.65
CA CYS A 264 2.45 3.17 -21.21
C CYS A 264 2.42 2.36 -22.51
N ASP A 265 1.31 1.66 -22.74
CA ASP A 265 1.03 0.92 -23.97
C ASP A 265 2.19 -0.04 -24.32
N LEU A 266 2.67 0.00 -25.56
CA LEU A 266 3.77 -0.83 -26.09
C LEU A 266 5.10 -0.65 -25.36
N ALA A 267 5.31 0.50 -24.69
CA ALA A 267 6.54 0.76 -23.95
C ALA A 267 6.75 -0.25 -22.82
N THR A 268 5.66 -0.72 -22.20
CA THR A 268 5.72 -1.81 -21.21
C THR A 268 6.20 -3.09 -21.86
N ASP A 269 5.70 -3.42 -23.07
CA ASP A 269 6.05 -4.66 -23.75
C ASP A 269 7.51 -4.69 -24.20
N TYR A 270 8.05 -3.56 -24.69
CA TYR A 270 9.48 -3.44 -24.99
C TYR A 270 10.35 -3.56 -23.73
N ALA A 271 9.92 -2.98 -22.60
CA ALA A 271 10.65 -3.11 -21.32
C ALA A 271 10.70 -4.58 -20.86
N LEU A 272 9.57 -5.28 -20.91
CA LEU A 272 9.49 -6.70 -20.58
C LEU A 272 10.32 -7.56 -21.56
N GLU A 273 10.29 -7.24 -22.85
CA GLU A 273 11.09 -7.94 -23.86
C GLU A 273 12.59 -7.84 -23.54
N LYS A 274 13.08 -6.62 -23.30
CA LYS A 274 14.49 -6.40 -22.94
C LYS A 274 14.86 -7.08 -21.64
N ALA A 275 14.00 -7.02 -20.62
CA ALA A 275 14.25 -7.68 -19.35
C ALA A 275 14.44 -9.20 -19.51
N VAL A 276 13.61 -9.85 -20.33
CA VAL A 276 13.74 -11.28 -20.63
C VAL A 276 15.00 -11.56 -21.46
N LYS A 277 15.29 -10.75 -22.49
CA LYS A 277 16.48 -10.91 -23.35
C LYS A 277 17.79 -10.76 -22.58
N TRP A 278 17.89 -9.77 -21.70
CA TRP A 278 19.05 -9.57 -20.80
C TRP A 278 19.09 -10.55 -19.63
N GLY A 279 18.10 -11.44 -19.54
CA GLY A 279 18.06 -12.51 -18.57
C GLY A 279 17.85 -12.03 -17.13
N ALA A 280 17.14 -10.92 -16.92
CA ALA A 280 16.84 -10.35 -15.62
C ALA A 280 16.35 -11.42 -14.63
N LYS A 281 16.90 -11.41 -13.41
CA LYS A 281 16.47 -12.30 -12.32
C LYS A 281 15.12 -11.87 -11.77
N VAL A 282 14.89 -10.56 -11.71
CA VAL A 282 13.65 -9.97 -11.20
C VAL A 282 13.12 -8.91 -12.15
N ILE A 283 11.81 -8.91 -12.39
CA ILE A 283 11.09 -7.89 -13.14
C ILE A 283 9.94 -7.38 -12.28
N LEU A 284 9.87 -6.06 -12.09
CA LEU A 284 8.76 -5.37 -11.42
C LEU A 284 8.14 -4.37 -12.40
N SER A 285 6.91 -4.64 -12.82
CA SER A 285 6.22 -3.85 -13.83
C SER A 285 4.88 -3.33 -13.31
N VAL A 286 4.65 -2.02 -13.40
CA VAL A 286 3.37 -1.38 -13.09
C VAL A 286 2.79 -0.80 -14.39
N PRO A 287 1.90 -1.53 -15.08
CA PRO A 287 1.38 -1.12 -16.38
C PRO A 287 0.31 -0.04 -16.23
N CYS A 288 0.50 1.14 -16.84
CA CYS A 288 -0.35 2.30 -16.57
C CYS A 288 -1.57 2.46 -17.50
N CYS A 289 -1.40 2.45 -18.81
CA CYS A 289 -2.49 2.60 -19.79
C CYS A 289 -2.28 1.60 -20.93
N GLN A 290 -3.36 1.05 -21.49
CA GLN A 290 -3.29 0.08 -22.59
C GLN A 290 -4.40 0.32 -23.58
N HIS A 291 -4.03 0.54 -24.84
CA HIS A 291 -4.99 0.82 -25.91
C HIS A 291 -4.94 -0.23 -27.02
N GLU A 292 -3.85 -1.00 -27.14
CA GLU A 292 -3.68 -2.03 -28.16
C GLU A 292 -4.86 -3.01 -28.19
N LEU A 293 -5.07 -3.77 -27.12
CA LEU A 293 -6.12 -4.81 -27.08
C LEU A 293 -7.51 -4.22 -27.18
N ASN A 294 -7.74 -3.00 -26.67
CA ASN A 294 -9.05 -2.38 -26.73
C ASN A 294 -9.53 -2.23 -28.18
N ARG A 295 -8.62 -1.98 -29.14
CA ARG A 295 -8.94 -1.86 -30.56
C ARG A 295 -9.09 -3.21 -31.27
N GLN A 296 -8.39 -4.24 -30.79
CA GLN A 296 -8.36 -5.55 -31.43
C GLN A 296 -9.49 -6.48 -30.99
N MET A 297 -9.84 -6.47 -29.70
CA MET A 297 -10.76 -7.44 -29.10
C MET A 297 -12.08 -7.53 -29.86
N LYS A 298 -12.34 -8.72 -30.40
CA LYS A 298 -13.56 -9.07 -31.13
C LYS A 298 -13.98 -10.48 -30.70
N ASN A 299 -15.22 -10.59 -30.23
CA ASN A 299 -15.80 -11.87 -29.88
C ASN A 299 -17.32 -11.72 -29.88
N GLU A 300 -18.01 -12.55 -30.68
CA GLU A 300 -19.46 -12.45 -30.87
C GLU A 300 -20.23 -12.70 -29.57
N LEU A 301 -19.79 -13.67 -28.77
CA LEU A 301 -20.39 -14.00 -27.48
C LEU A 301 -20.23 -12.85 -26.47
N MET A 302 -19.09 -12.16 -26.49
CA MET A 302 -18.79 -11.03 -25.61
C MET A 302 -19.28 -9.68 -26.15
N ALA A 303 -19.86 -9.63 -27.35
CA ALA A 303 -20.34 -8.40 -27.96
C ALA A 303 -21.28 -7.58 -27.05
N PRO A 304 -22.22 -8.18 -26.28
CA PRO A 304 -23.07 -7.44 -25.33
C PRO A 304 -22.28 -6.73 -24.23
N VAL A 305 -21.14 -7.28 -23.81
CA VAL A 305 -20.27 -6.67 -22.79
C VAL A 305 -19.36 -5.61 -23.42
N PHE A 306 -18.77 -5.93 -24.57
CA PHE A 306 -17.87 -5.03 -25.31
C PHE A 306 -18.59 -3.81 -25.91
N GLY A 307 -19.92 -3.84 -26.00
CA GLY A 307 -20.74 -2.68 -26.38
C GLY A 307 -20.65 -1.52 -25.39
N TYR A 308 -20.33 -1.78 -24.12
CA TYR A 308 -20.10 -0.73 -23.12
C TYR A 308 -18.64 -0.29 -23.14
N GLY A 309 -18.34 0.86 -23.75
CA GLY A 309 -16.97 1.34 -23.96
C GLY A 309 -16.08 1.36 -22.70
N LEU A 310 -16.61 1.82 -21.57
CA LEU A 310 -15.89 1.83 -20.29
C LEU A 310 -15.53 0.41 -19.81
N ILE A 311 -16.46 -0.54 -19.94
CA ILE A 311 -16.23 -1.93 -19.54
C ILE A 311 -15.21 -2.58 -20.46
N ARG A 312 -15.33 -2.37 -21.77
CA ARG A 312 -14.39 -2.85 -22.78
C ARG A 312 -12.97 -2.37 -22.49
N GLU A 313 -12.79 -1.09 -22.18
CA GLU A 313 -11.48 -0.52 -21.84
C GLU A 313 -10.87 -1.19 -20.60
N ARG A 314 -11.66 -1.34 -19.53
CA ARG A 314 -11.20 -1.99 -18.28
C ARG A 314 -10.83 -3.45 -18.50
N MET A 315 -11.64 -4.20 -19.25
CA MET A 315 -11.36 -5.59 -19.57
C MET A 315 -10.12 -5.73 -20.45
N ALA A 316 -9.97 -4.89 -21.48
CA ALA A 316 -8.79 -4.90 -22.35
C ALA A 316 -7.50 -4.67 -21.55
N ALA A 317 -7.52 -3.71 -20.62
CA ALA A 317 -6.41 -3.47 -19.71
C ALA A 317 -6.06 -4.70 -18.85
N LEU A 318 -7.07 -5.33 -18.22
CA LEU A 318 -6.87 -6.52 -17.39
C LEU A 318 -6.38 -7.73 -18.20
N TYR A 319 -6.94 -7.97 -19.38
CA TYR A 319 -6.48 -9.03 -20.28
C TYR A 319 -5.04 -8.79 -20.72
N THR A 320 -4.67 -7.55 -21.05
CA THR A 320 -3.29 -7.23 -21.44
C THR A 320 -2.31 -7.59 -20.32
N ASP A 321 -2.62 -7.18 -19.08
CA ASP A 321 -1.75 -7.41 -17.93
C ASP A 321 -1.67 -8.91 -17.55
N ALA A 322 -2.79 -9.65 -17.69
CA ALA A 322 -2.81 -11.10 -17.52
C ALA A 322 -2.01 -11.84 -18.60
N ILE A 323 -2.12 -11.43 -19.87
CA ILE A 323 -1.38 -12.02 -20.98
C ILE A 323 0.12 -11.75 -20.81
N ARG A 324 0.53 -10.56 -20.37
CA ARG A 324 1.92 -10.25 -20.02
C ARG A 324 2.48 -11.21 -18.97
N ALA A 325 1.73 -11.41 -17.88
CA ALA A 325 2.12 -12.36 -16.84
C ALA A 325 2.25 -13.78 -17.42
N GLN A 326 1.27 -14.25 -18.20
CA GLN A 326 1.31 -15.58 -18.82
C GLN A 326 2.48 -15.75 -19.80
N VAL A 327 2.82 -14.74 -20.60
CA VAL A 327 3.99 -14.79 -21.50
C VAL A 327 5.29 -14.83 -20.71
N LEU A 328 5.40 -14.11 -19.59
CA LEU A 328 6.56 -14.20 -18.70
C LEU A 328 6.67 -15.61 -18.09
N GLU A 329 5.56 -16.23 -17.68
CA GLU A 329 5.54 -17.65 -17.24
C GLU A 329 6.00 -18.60 -18.34
N TYR A 330 5.48 -18.42 -19.55
CA TYR A 330 5.90 -19.17 -20.72
C TYR A 330 7.40 -19.01 -21.01
N ARG A 331 7.96 -17.83 -20.73
CA ARG A 331 9.40 -17.54 -20.81
C ARG A 331 10.20 -17.92 -19.57
N GLY A 332 9.60 -18.62 -18.63
CA GLY A 332 10.27 -19.29 -17.52
C GLY A 332 10.41 -18.47 -16.26
N TYR A 333 9.55 -17.47 -16.06
CA TYR A 333 9.45 -16.72 -14.82
C TYR A 333 8.32 -17.27 -13.94
N GLY A 334 8.50 -17.29 -12.62
CA GLY A 334 7.38 -17.36 -11.68
C GLY A 334 6.74 -15.98 -11.59
N THR A 335 5.46 -15.85 -11.94
CA THR A 335 4.78 -14.55 -12.01
C THR A 335 3.67 -14.41 -10.99
N GLN A 336 3.48 -13.18 -10.52
CA GLN A 336 2.43 -12.80 -9.58
C GLN A 336 1.87 -11.44 -9.95
N ILE A 337 0.55 -11.33 -9.92
CA ILE A 337 -0.19 -10.08 -10.08
C ILE A 337 -0.60 -9.62 -8.68
N LEU A 338 -0.04 -8.49 -8.24
CA LEU A 338 -0.20 -7.96 -6.90
C LEU A 338 -0.90 -6.60 -6.95
N GLU A 339 -1.59 -6.28 -5.86
CA GLU A 339 -2.13 -4.94 -5.64
C GLU A 339 -1.01 -3.99 -5.16
N PHE A 340 -0.79 -2.88 -5.87
CA PHE A 340 0.29 -1.96 -5.58
C PHE A 340 0.00 -1.05 -4.36
N ILE A 341 -1.10 -0.27 -4.38
CA ILE A 341 -1.49 0.74 -3.38
C ILE A 341 -3.02 0.96 -3.42
N ASP A 342 -3.71 1.07 -2.28
CA ASP A 342 -5.18 1.27 -2.20
C ASP A 342 -5.83 2.09 -3.34
N MET A 343 -6.97 1.60 -3.85
CA MET A 343 -7.73 2.12 -5.01
C MET A 343 -8.08 3.63 -4.97
N GLU A 344 -7.94 4.29 -3.82
CA GLU A 344 -8.25 5.72 -3.62
C GLU A 344 -7.43 6.66 -4.51
N HIS A 345 -6.26 6.22 -5.00
CA HIS A 345 -5.35 7.08 -5.75
C HIS A 345 -5.36 6.86 -7.27
N THR A 346 -5.59 5.64 -7.74
CA THR A 346 -5.68 5.35 -9.18
C THR A 346 -6.59 4.15 -9.44
N PRO A 347 -7.36 4.15 -10.55
CA PRO A 347 -8.21 3.03 -10.89
C PRO A 347 -7.44 1.86 -11.53
N LYS A 348 -6.10 1.92 -11.58
CA LYS A 348 -5.24 0.87 -12.13
C LYS A 348 -4.08 0.60 -11.17
N ASN A 349 -4.19 -0.51 -10.46
CA ASN A 349 -3.44 -0.75 -9.23
C ASN A 349 -2.67 -2.08 -9.23
N ILE A 350 -2.20 -2.49 -10.42
CA ILE A 350 -1.59 -3.81 -10.61
C ILE A 350 -0.08 -3.65 -10.72
N LEU A 351 0.65 -4.46 -9.95
CA LEU A 351 2.05 -4.75 -10.16
C LEU A 351 2.22 -6.20 -10.62
N ILE A 352 2.90 -6.39 -11.74
CA ILE A 352 3.38 -7.70 -12.19
C ILE A 352 4.78 -7.88 -11.60
N ARG A 353 4.91 -8.88 -10.71
CA ARG A 353 6.19 -9.36 -10.18
C ARG A 353 6.56 -10.64 -10.91
N ALA A 354 7.73 -10.69 -11.53
CA ALA A 354 8.24 -11.88 -12.17
C ALA A 354 9.66 -12.19 -11.68
N VAL A 355 9.88 -13.42 -11.20
CA VAL A 355 11.17 -13.93 -10.73
C VAL A 355 11.60 -15.06 -11.64
N LYS A 356 12.85 -15.05 -12.10
CA LYS A 356 13.37 -16.03 -13.06
C LYS A 356 13.37 -17.43 -12.43
N GLY A 357 12.60 -18.34 -13.00
CA GLY A 357 12.46 -19.72 -12.54
C GLY A 357 13.49 -20.65 -13.18
N LYS A 358 13.38 -21.95 -12.87
CA LYS A 358 14.29 -23.01 -13.35
C LYS A 358 13.90 -23.64 -14.69
N GLY A 359 12.82 -23.18 -15.35
CA GLY A 359 12.38 -23.73 -16.62
C GLY A 359 11.18 -23.00 -17.22
N LYS A 360 10.93 -23.21 -18.52
CA LYS A 360 9.80 -22.61 -19.25
C LYS A 360 8.46 -23.13 -18.73
N GLY A 361 7.46 -22.24 -18.68
CA GLY A 361 6.07 -22.61 -18.43
C GLY A 361 5.50 -23.52 -19.52
N ARG A 362 4.53 -24.35 -19.13
CA ARG A 362 3.80 -25.27 -20.04
C ARG A 362 2.43 -24.72 -20.46
N ASN A 363 2.25 -23.41 -20.34
CA ASN A 363 0.99 -22.68 -20.53
C ASN A 363 0.79 -22.15 -21.97
N GLY A 364 1.59 -22.60 -22.94
CA GLY A 364 1.58 -22.06 -24.30
C GLY A 364 0.27 -22.33 -25.04
N GLU A 365 -0.35 -23.50 -24.84
CA GLU A 365 -1.61 -23.85 -25.50
C GLU A 365 -2.80 -23.05 -24.93
N GLU A 366 -2.80 -22.82 -23.62
CA GLU A 366 -3.78 -21.98 -22.94
C GLU A 366 -3.70 -20.53 -23.41
N ILE A 367 -2.47 -19.99 -23.58
CA ILE A 367 -2.27 -18.67 -24.18
C ILE A 367 -2.87 -18.65 -25.59
N ARG A 368 -2.54 -19.62 -26.47
CA ARG A 368 -3.09 -19.69 -27.84
C ARG A 368 -4.61 -19.65 -27.85
N ARG A 369 -5.25 -20.51 -27.05
CA ARG A 369 -6.72 -20.58 -26.95
C ARG A 369 -7.33 -19.25 -26.49
N LEU A 370 -6.67 -18.54 -25.56
CA LEU A 370 -7.11 -17.21 -25.12
C LEU A 370 -6.99 -16.16 -26.23
N LEU A 371 -5.87 -16.15 -26.97
CA LEU A 371 -5.65 -15.25 -28.10
C LEU A 371 -6.70 -15.48 -29.20
N ASP A 372 -6.99 -16.74 -29.51
CA ASP A 372 -8.03 -17.14 -30.46
C ASP A 372 -9.43 -16.73 -30.02
N PHE A 373 -9.76 -16.96 -28.74
CA PHE A 373 -11.04 -16.58 -28.16
C PHE A 373 -11.28 -15.08 -28.24
N LEU A 374 -10.26 -14.26 -27.95
CA LEU A 374 -10.37 -12.80 -27.98
C LEU A 374 -10.13 -12.20 -29.38
N GLN A 375 -9.66 -13.01 -30.34
CA GLN A 375 -9.22 -12.61 -31.68
C GLN A 375 -8.19 -11.47 -31.65
N ILE A 376 -7.13 -11.65 -30.86
CA ILE A 376 -6.09 -10.64 -30.64
C ILE A 376 -4.69 -11.16 -30.94
N GLU A 377 -3.81 -10.24 -31.31
CA GLU A 377 -2.38 -10.44 -31.44
C GLU A 377 -1.66 -9.36 -30.61
N PRO A 378 -1.39 -9.60 -29.32
CA PRO A 378 -0.74 -8.63 -28.45
C PRO A 378 0.74 -8.44 -28.80
N ALA A 379 1.26 -7.23 -28.64
CA ALA A 379 2.68 -6.95 -28.86
C ALA A 379 3.59 -7.81 -28.00
N ILE A 380 3.24 -8.04 -26.73
CA ILE A 380 4.02 -8.92 -25.85
C ILE A 380 4.19 -10.33 -26.41
N VAL A 381 3.17 -10.88 -27.08
CA VAL A 381 3.25 -12.20 -27.72
C VAL A 381 4.08 -12.11 -29.00
N ARG A 382 3.92 -11.07 -29.83
CA ARG A 382 4.79 -10.89 -31.02
C ARG A 382 6.27 -10.79 -30.65
N LEU A 383 6.59 -10.05 -29.59
CA LEU A 383 7.96 -9.78 -29.17
C LEU A 383 8.58 -10.97 -28.45
N LEU A 384 7.83 -11.57 -27.52
CA LEU A 384 8.35 -12.59 -26.64
C LEU A 384 7.80 -13.97 -26.90
N ALA A 385 6.84 -14.25 -27.76
CA ALA A 385 6.37 -15.60 -28.03
C ALA A 385 5.71 -15.72 -29.41
N PRO A 386 6.38 -15.29 -30.51
CA PRO A 386 5.79 -15.25 -31.84
C PRO A 386 5.30 -16.62 -32.31
N GLU A 387 5.91 -17.71 -31.83
CA GLU A 387 5.49 -19.09 -32.08
C GLU A 387 4.11 -19.47 -31.51
N LEU A 388 3.51 -18.59 -30.69
CA LEU A 388 2.16 -18.75 -30.15
C LEU A 388 1.11 -18.01 -31.00
N LEU A 389 1.51 -17.18 -31.95
CA LEU A 389 0.58 -16.60 -32.90
C LEU A 389 0.26 -17.63 -33.98
N ARG A 390 -0.89 -17.47 -34.65
CA ARG A 390 -1.26 -18.37 -35.75
C ARG A 390 -0.15 -18.32 -36.79
N ASP A 391 0.33 -19.48 -37.21
CA ASP A 391 0.99 -19.58 -38.51
C ASP A 391 -0.08 -19.12 -39.50
N GLY A 392 0.16 -17.98 -40.16
CA GLY A 392 -0.68 -17.59 -41.28
C GLY A 392 -0.73 -18.79 -42.22
N GLU A 393 -1.93 -19.28 -42.52
CA GLU A 393 -2.14 -20.18 -43.64
C GLU A 393 -1.41 -19.57 -44.84
N SER A 394 -0.31 -20.22 -45.23
CA SER A 394 0.48 -19.87 -46.41
C SER A 394 -0.26 -20.31 -47.67
#